data_AF-A0A7W1CW46-F1
#
_entry.id   AF-A0A7W1CW46-F1
#
_cell.length_a   1.000
_cell.length_b   1.000
_cell.length_c   1.000
_cell.angle_alpha   90.00
_cell.angle_beta   90.00
_cell.angle_gamma   90.00
#
_symmetry.space_group_name_H-M   'P 1'
#
loop_
_entity.id
_entity.type
_entity.pdbx_description
1 polymer ?
#
loop_
_entity_poly.entity_id
_entity_poly.type
_entity_poly.pdbx_seq_one_letter_code
_entity_poly.pdbx_strand_id
1 'polypeptide(L)'
;FGGALFQVLRRFYGRDDVAFTFISDEWNGITKDNQGNVRPLIPQSFTSFSQAEEDNGQSRIYLGIHWSFDRTSGITMGQQVADYDLDHLFLPL
;
A
#
# COMPACT_ATOMS: atom_id res chain seq x y z
N PHE A 1 -0.41 5.97 4.97
CA PHE A 1 0.69 4.99 5.12
C PHE A 1 1.18 4.47 3.77
N GLY A 2 0.34 3.81 2.96
CA GLY A 2 0.76 3.25 1.66
C GLY A 2 1.56 4.20 0.77
N GLY A 3 1.15 5.48 0.70
CA GLY A 3 1.87 6.54 -0.02
C GLY A 3 3.38 6.59 0.25
N ALA A 4 3.75 6.62 1.52
CA ALA A 4 5.15 6.69 1.94
C ALA A 4 5.88 5.36 1.69
N LEU A 5 5.26 4.23 2.05
CA LEU A 5 5.85 2.90 1.87
C LEU A 5 6.22 2.62 0.42
N PHE A 6 5.26 2.79 -0.51
CA PHE A 6 5.49 2.47 -1.91
C PHE A 6 6.41 3.49 -2.58
N GLN A 7 6.44 4.76 -2.13
CA GLN A 7 7.42 5.72 -2.60
C GLN A 7 8.85 5.37 -2.18
N VAL A 8 9.04 4.91 -0.92
CA VAL A 8 10.34 4.42 -0.48
C VAL A 8 10.80 3.24 -1.34
N LEU A 9 9.91 2.29 -1.64
CA LEU A 9 10.22 1.15 -2.50
C LEU A 9 10.58 1.59 -3.92
N ARG A 10 9.79 2.49 -4.53
CA ARG A 10 10.08 3.05 -5.86
C ARG A 10 11.45 3.71 -5.91
N ARG A 11 11.80 4.50 -4.91
CA ARG A 11 13.11 5.17 -4.83
C ARG A 11 14.25 4.20 -4.56
N PHE A 12 14.05 3.22 -3.68
CA PHE A 12 15.08 2.21 -3.36
C PHE A 12 15.44 1.34 -4.58
N TYR A 13 14.44 0.85 -5.31
CA TYR A 13 14.67 0.03 -6.51
C TYR A 13 14.95 0.86 -7.76
N GLY A 14 14.73 2.18 -7.72
CA GLY A 14 14.85 3.07 -8.87
C GLY A 14 13.84 2.80 -9.98
N ARG A 15 12.74 2.08 -9.68
CA ARG A 15 11.70 1.67 -10.64
C ARG A 15 10.37 1.37 -9.93
N ASP A 16 9.27 1.45 -10.67
CA ASP A 16 7.91 1.19 -10.18
C ASP A 16 7.37 -0.20 -10.56
N ASP A 17 7.76 -0.70 -11.73
CA ASP A 17 7.32 -1.95 -12.36
C ASP A 17 8.00 -3.19 -11.76
N VAL A 18 7.78 -3.36 -10.46
CA VAL A 18 8.17 -4.56 -9.71
C VAL A 18 6.91 -5.36 -9.42
N ALA A 19 6.80 -6.53 -10.05
CA ALA A 19 5.69 -7.44 -9.83
C ALA A 19 5.86 -8.25 -8.54
N PHE A 20 4.78 -8.43 -7.79
CA PHE A 20 4.76 -9.25 -6.58
C PHE A 20 3.36 -9.79 -6.28
N THR A 21 3.30 -10.85 -5.48
CA THR A 21 2.04 -11.40 -4.96
C THR A 21 2.03 -11.22 -3.44
N PHE A 22 0.92 -10.70 -2.93
CA PHE A 22 0.69 -10.48 -1.51
C PHE A 22 -0.52 -11.29 -1.04
N ILE A 23 -0.43 -11.88 0.15
CA ILE A 23 -1.55 -12.52 0.83
C ILE A 23 -1.80 -11.72 2.09
N SER A 24 -2.97 -11.07 2.16
CA SER A 24 -3.40 -10.36 3.36
C SER A 24 -3.84 -11.35 4.43
N ASP A 25 -3.53 -11.06 5.69
CA ASP A 25 -4.09 -11.83 6.81
C ASP A 25 -5.62 -11.73 6.90
N GLU A 26 -6.24 -10.72 6.30
CA GLU A 26 -7.70 -10.67 6.17
C GLU A 26 -8.25 -11.78 5.24
N TRP A 27 -7.43 -12.32 4.34
CA TRP A 27 -7.81 -13.30 3.31
C TRP A 27 -6.76 -14.40 3.15
N ASN A 28 -6.29 -14.98 4.26
CA ASN A 28 -5.22 -15.99 4.28
C ASN A 28 -5.72 -17.44 4.39
N GLY A 29 -7.04 -17.68 4.37
CA GLY A 29 -7.58 -19.03 4.59
C GLY A 29 -7.57 -19.51 6.04
N ILE A 30 -7.22 -18.64 7.00
CA ILE A 30 -7.07 -18.96 8.43
C ILE A 30 -7.90 -18.01 9.28
N THR A 31 -7.79 -16.70 9.03
CA THR A 31 -8.49 -15.65 9.79
C THR A 31 -10.00 -15.81 9.67
N LYS A 32 -10.69 -15.65 10.80
CA LYS A 32 -12.15 -15.76 10.88
C LYS A 32 -12.81 -14.38 10.87
N ASP A 33 -13.99 -14.30 10.28
CA ASP A 33 -14.86 -13.13 10.42
C ASP A 33 -15.49 -13.03 11.82
N ASN A 34 -16.31 -12.00 12.04
CA ASN A 34 -17.00 -11.78 13.32
C ASN A 34 -18.15 -12.76 13.59
N GLN A 35 -18.51 -13.63 12.63
CA GLN A 35 -19.41 -14.76 12.83
C GLN A 35 -18.65 -16.08 13.05
N GLY A 36 -17.32 -16.06 12.99
CA GLY A 36 -16.47 -17.23 13.16
C GLY A 36 -16.22 -18.04 11.89
N ASN A 37 -16.69 -17.59 10.72
CA ASN A 37 -16.41 -18.25 9.44
C ASN A 37 -14.98 -17.96 9.01
N VAL A 38 -14.26 -18.97 8.52
CA VAL A 38 -12.92 -18.78 7.95
C VAL A 38 -13.03 -18.04 6.63
N ARG A 39 -12.30 -16.93 6.49
CA ARG A 39 -12.24 -16.18 5.24
C ARG A 39 -11.37 -16.93 4.21
N PRO A 40 -11.76 -16.97 2.94
CA PRO A 40 -11.02 -17.69 1.89
C PRO A 40 -9.60 -17.14 1.72
N LEU A 41 -8.72 -17.99 1.17
CA LEU A 41 -7.39 -17.59 0.73
C LEU A 41 -7.50 -16.82 -0.60
N ILE A 42 -7.13 -15.53 -0.59
CA ILE A 42 -7.15 -14.66 -1.77
C ILE A 42 -5.75 -14.02 -1.93
N PRO A 43 -4.85 -14.65 -2.69
CA PRO A 43 -3.59 -14.03 -3.09
C PRO A 43 -3.87 -12.94 -4.14
N GLN A 44 -3.28 -11.76 -3.97
CA GLN A 44 -3.40 -10.67 -4.92
C GLN A 44 -2.04 -10.36 -5.55
N SER A 45 -2.00 -10.38 -6.88
CA SER A 45 -0.81 -10.08 -7.67
C SER A 45 -0.89 -8.66 -8.21
N PHE A 46 0.20 -7.92 -8.05
CA PHE A 46 0.39 -6.56 -8.53
C PHE A 46 1.49 -6.54 -9.58
N THR A 47 1.36 -5.65 -10.58
CA THR A 47 2.38 -5.45 -11.60
C THR A 47 3.34 -4.31 -11.26
N SER A 48 2.98 -3.43 -10.32
CA SER A 48 3.80 -2.31 -9.88
C SER A 48 3.50 -1.88 -8.44
N PHE A 49 4.42 -1.11 -7.85
CA PHE A 49 4.19 -0.50 -6.53
C PHE A 49 3.07 0.53 -6.56
N SER A 50 2.96 1.32 -7.63
CA SER A 50 1.88 2.30 -7.78
C SER A 50 0.50 1.65 -7.90
N GLN A 51 0.40 0.46 -8.51
CA GLN A 51 -0.87 -0.29 -8.51
C GLN A 51 -1.25 -0.71 -7.08
N ALA A 52 -0.30 -1.24 -6.32
CA ALA A 52 -0.55 -1.65 -4.94
C ALA A 52 -0.85 -0.47 -4.01
N GLU A 53 -0.22 0.68 -4.23
CA GLU A 53 -0.48 1.93 -3.51
C GLU A 53 -1.91 2.43 -3.73
N GLU A 54 -2.35 2.43 -4.98
CA GLU A 54 -3.70 2.85 -5.37
C GLU A 54 -4.75 1.88 -4.82
N ASP A 55 -4.56 0.57 -4.96
CA ASP A 55 -5.47 -0.45 -4.42
C ASP A 55 -5.57 -0.36 -2.89
N ASN A 56 -4.43 -0.14 -2.20
CA ASN A 56 -4.41 0.11 -0.76
C ASN A 56 -5.22 1.37 -0.40
N GLY A 57 -5.09 2.46 -1.16
CA GLY A 57 -5.86 3.69 -0.94
C GLY A 57 -7.36 3.52 -1.24
N GLN A 58 -7.69 2.91 -2.37
CA GLN A 58 -9.05 2.64 -2.84
C GLN A 58 -9.81 1.69 -1.91
N SER A 59 -9.11 0.76 -1.24
CA SER A 59 -9.71 -0.15 -0.25
C SER A 59 -10.50 0.57 0.84
N ARG A 60 -10.07 1.79 1.21
CA ARG A 60 -10.69 2.58 2.28
C ARG A 60 -12.05 3.14 1.87
N ILE A 61 -12.23 3.39 0.58
CA ILE A 61 -13.52 3.82 0.00
C ILE A 61 -14.49 2.64 -0.04
N TYR A 62 -14.02 1.45 -0.43
CA TYR A 62 -14.85 0.24 -0.43
C TYR A 62 -15.32 -0.15 0.97
N LEU A 63 -14.50 0.12 1.99
CA LEU A 63 -14.88 -0.04 3.38
C LEU A 63 -15.82 1.07 3.90
N GLY A 64 -16.09 2.12 3.12
CA GLY A 64 -16.99 3.21 3.49
C GLY A 64 -16.47 4.11 4.63
N ILE A 65 -15.16 4.14 4.85
CA ILE A 65 -14.52 4.83 5.99
C ILE A 65 -13.67 6.05 5.58
N HIS A 66 -13.58 6.34 4.28
CA HIS A 66 -12.85 7.49 3.73
C HIS A 66 -13.54 8.00 2.47
N TRP A 67 -13.34 9.29 2.17
CA TRP A 67 -13.76 9.91 0.92
C TRP A 67 -12.68 9.84 -0.15
N SER A 68 -13.05 10.00 -1.42
CA SER A 68 -12.11 9.92 -2.54
C SER A 68 -10.96 10.94 -2.43
N PHE A 69 -11.23 12.13 -1.88
CA PHE A 69 -10.20 13.13 -1.64
C PHE A 69 -9.23 12.73 -0.53
N ASP A 70 -9.66 11.98 0.49
CA ASP A 70 -8.77 11.48 1.55
C ASP A 70 -7.72 10.54 0.97
N ARG A 71 -8.12 9.67 0.04
CA ARG A 71 -7.19 8.79 -0.69
C ARG A 71 -6.19 9.61 -1.48
N THR A 72 -6.66 10.48 -2.36
CA THR A 72 -5.79 11.22 -3.28
C THR A 72 -4.78 12.07 -2.51
N SER A 73 -5.25 12.91 -1.58
CA SER A 73 -4.37 13.75 -0.77
C SER A 73 -3.47 12.94 0.16
N GLY A 74 -3.96 11.82 0.72
CA GLY A 74 -3.18 10.95 1.59
C GLY A 74 -2.04 10.21 0.87
N ILE A 75 -2.26 9.79 -0.37
CA ILE A 75 -1.20 9.21 -1.22
C ILE A 75 -0.15 10.27 -1.52
N THR A 76 -0.55 11.44 -2.03
CA THR A 76 0.38 12.54 -2.35
C THR A 76 1.21 12.97 -1.13
N MET A 77 0.56 13.14 0.03
CA MET A 77 1.27 13.51 1.26
C MET A 77 2.27 12.42 1.67
N GLY A 78 1.89 11.14 1.59
CA GLY A 78 2.80 10.04 1.91
C GLY A 78 4.02 9.99 1.00
N GLN A 79 3.83 10.21 -0.30
CA GLN A 79 4.93 10.30 -1.27
C GLN A 79 5.90 11.43 -0.91
N GLN A 80 5.37 12.62 -0.60
CA GLN A 80 6.19 13.77 -0.20
C GLN A 80 7.01 13.52 1.08
N VAL A 81 6.43 12.83 2.07
CA VAL A 81 7.16 12.43 3.29
C VAL A 81 8.31 11.48 2.96
N ALA A 82 8.07 10.46 2.16
CA ALA A 82 9.12 9.53 1.74
C ALA A 82 10.22 10.21 0.94
N ASP A 83 9.87 11.15 0.07
CA ASP A 83 10.85 11.91 -0.70
C ASP A 83 11.71 12.78 0.21
N TYR A 84 11.08 13.50 1.14
CA TYR A 84 11.80 14.29 2.14
C TYR A 84 12.74 13.42 2.96
N ASP A 85 12.27 12.32 3.54
CA ASP A 85 13.08 11.44 4.38
C ASP A 85 14.30 10.89 3.60
N LEU A 86 14.10 10.40 2.38
CA LEU A 86 15.17 9.82 1.58
C LEU A 86 16.19 10.84 1.07
N ASP A 87 15.79 12.11 0.90
CA ASP A 87 16.71 13.20 0.55
C ASP A 87 17.56 13.68 1.73
N HIS A 88 17.17 13.36 2.98
CA HIS A 88 17.82 13.90 4.18
C HIS A 88 18.46 12.84 5.09
N LEU A 89 17.98 11.58 5.06
CA LEU A 89 18.46 10.53 5.97
C LEU A 89 19.69 9.76 5.47
N PHE A 90 20.06 9.92 4.19
CA PHE A 90 21.22 9.24 3.57
C PHE A 90 22.28 10.21 3.04
N LEU A 91 22.35 11.43 3.59
CA LEU A 91 23.42 12.36 3.25
C LEU A 91 24.78 11.81 3.70
N PRO A 92 25.87 12.06 2.95
CA PRO A 92 27.22 11.74 3.40
C PRO A 92 27.48 12.40 4.76
N LEU A 93 28.13 11.66 5.66
CA LEU A 93 28.67 12.20 6.92
C LEU A 93 29.67 13.34 6.65
#